data_AF-A0A535I545-F1
#
_entry.id   AF-A0A535I545-F1
#
_cell.length_a   1.000
_cell.length_b   1.000
_cell.length_c   1.000
_cell.angle_alpha   90.00
_cell.angle_beta   90.00
_cell.angle_gamma   90.00
#
_symmetry.space_group_name_H-M   'P 1'
#
loop_
_entity.id
_entity.type
_entity.pdbx_description
1 polymer ?
#
loop_
_entity_poly.entity_id
_entity_poly.type
_entity_poly.pdbx_seq_one_letter_code
_entity_poly.pdbx_strand_id
1 'polypeptide(L)'
;MDPTDLKAELAERLANGTAVDAETFNAICFLLTRALDGLELSVPEAAPLVRRLLRVAGRVVIDTGMPDSSAEVWPNTKQMALEWIDEALRALGYEARPSQVS
;
A
#
# COMPACT_ATOMS: atom_id res chain seq x y z
N MET A 1 -19.68 4.94 -7.36
CA MET A 1 -19.53 3.50 -7.59
C MET A 1 -19.80 2.79 -6.27
N ASP A 2 -20.63 1.76 -6.26
CA ASP A 2 -20.90 0.97 -5.05
C ASP A 2 -19.64 0.15 -4.68
N PRO A 3 -19.26 0.02 -3.40
CA PRO A 3 -18.16 -0.85 -2.96
C PRO A 3 -18.26 -2.31 -3.44
N THR A 4 -19.48 -2.79 -3.73
CA THR A 4 -19.76 -4.13 -4.23
C THR A 4 -19.41 -4.24 -5.71
N ASP A 5 -19.69 -3.20 -6.50
CA ASP A 5 -19.34 -3.14 -7.93
C ASP A 5 -17.81 -3.19 -8.11
N LEU A 6 -17.09 -2.43 -7.27
CA LEU A 6 -15.63 -2.38 -7.30
C LEU A 6 -14.98 -3.74 -6.97
N LYS A 7 -15.60 -4.53 -6.08
CA LYS A 7 -15.10 -5.89 -5.75
C LYS A 7 -15.30 -6.87 -6.90
N ALA A 8 -16.47 -6.84 -7.55
CA ALA A 8 -16.78 -7.74 -8.66
C ALA A 8 -15.90 -7.43 -9.88
N GLU A 9 -15.78 -6.14 -10.24
CA GLU A 9 -14.92 -5.70 -11.34
C GLU A 9 -13.44 -6.05 -11.07
N LEU A 10 -12.98 -5.85 -9.84
CA LEU A 10 -11.62 -6.23 -9.47
C LEU A 10 -11.38 -7.74 -9.59
N ALA A 11 -12.31 -8.56 -9.10
CA ALA A 11 -12.19 -10.01 -9.17
C ALA A 11 -12.11 -10.49 -10.63
N GLU A 12 -12.93 -9.91 -11.51
CA GLU A 12 -12.90 -10.21 -12.94
C GLU A 12 -11.58 -9.78 -13.59
N ARG A 13 -11.11 -8.55 -13.34
CA ARG A 13 -9.83 -8.05 -13.87
C ARG A 13 -8.66 -8.94 -13.43
N LEU A 14 -8.61 -9.30 -12.14
CA LEU A 14 -7.56 -10.17 -11.61
C LEU A 14 -7.65 -11.59 -12.19
N ALA A 15 -8.84 -12.17 -12.33
CA ALA A 15 -9.04 -13.49 -12.92
C ALA A 15 -8.61 -13.54 -14.40
N ASN A 16 -8.80 -12.43 -15.12
CA ASN A 16 -8.44 -12.30 -16.52
C ASN A 16 -7.00 -11.78 -16.74
N GLY A 17 -6.22 -11.59 -15.67
CA GLY A 17 -4.84 -11.06 -15.75
C GLY A 17 -4.75 -9.64 -16.33
N THR A 18 -5.83 -8.86 -16.24
CA THR A 18 -5.89 -7.49 -16.74
C THR A 18 -5.11 -6.56 -15.81
N ALA A 19 -4.28 -5.69 -16.39
CA ALA A 19 -3.55 -4.69 -15.62
C ALA A 19 -4.52 -3.72 -14.90
N VAL A 20 -4.11 -3.27 -13.71
CA VAL A 20 -4.79 -2.22 -12.97
C VAL A 20 -3.98 -0.93 -13.07
N ASP A 21 -4.65 0.21 -13.25
CA ASP A 21 -4.01 1.53 -13.18
C ASP A 21 -3.66 1.92 -11.73
N ALA A 22 -2.91 3.00 -11.58
CA ALA A 22 -2.42 3.46 -10.27
C ALA A 22 -3.55 3.85 -9.31
N GLU A 23 -4.63 4.45 -9.82
CA GLU A 23 -5.81 4.82 -9.04
C GLU A 23 -6.52 3.60 -8.49
N THR A 24 -6.77 2.61 -9.35
CA THR A 24 -7.37 1.33 -9.00
C THR A 24 -6.48 0.61 -7.99
N PHE A 25 -5.16 0.57 -8.20
CA PHE A 25 -4.23 -0.05 -7.26
C PHE A 25 -4.31 0.58 -5.86
N ASN A 26 -4.27 1.91 -5.77
CA ASN A 26 -4.38 2.61 -4.50
C ASN A 26 -5.75 2.40 -3.82
N ALA A 27 -6.84 2.37 -4.60
CA ALA A 27 -8.17 2.05 -4.11
C ALA A 27 -8.22 0.62 -3.53
N ILE A 28 -7.57 -0.35 -4.18
CA ILE A 28 -7.43 -1.72 -3.65
C ILE A 28 -6.67 -1.72 -2.33
N CYS A 29 -5.53 -1.04 -2.25
CA CYS A 29 -4.77 -0.91 -1.00
C CYS A 29 -5.65 -0.38 0.13
N PHE A 30 -6.42 0.68 -0.13
CA PHE A 30 -7.38 1.22 0.83
C PHE A 30 -8.47 0.22 1.24
N LEU A 31 -9.09 -0.48 0.28
CA LEU A 31 -10.09 -1.51 0.58
C LEU A 31 -9.53 -2.64 1.45
N LEU A 32 -8.31 -3.09 1.16
CA LEU A 32 -7.62 -4.12 1.93
C LEU A 32 -7.38 -3.66 3.38
N THR A 33 -7.10 -2.37 3.62
CA THR A 33 -6.98 -1.87 5.01
C THR A 33 -8.25 -2.07 5.84
N ARG A 34 -9.43 -1.99 5.21
CA ARG A 34 -10.73 -2.23 5.85
C ARG A 34 -11.04 -3.71 5.98
N ALA A 35 -10.63 -4.51 5.00
CA ALA A 35 -10.80 -5.96 5.05
C ALA A 35 -10.11 -6.59 6.26
N LEU A 36 -9.00 -5.99 6.74
CA LEU A 36 -8.30 -6.42 7.95
C LEU A 36 -9.17 -6.41 9.21
N ASP A 37 -10.22 -5.57 9.29
CA ASP A 37 -11.13 -5.55 10.44
C ASP A 37 -11.96 -6.84 10.55
N GLY A 38 -12.15 -7.55 9.43
CA GLY A 38 -12.91 -8.80 9.37
C GLY A 38 -12.05 -10.06 9.44
N LEU A 39 -10.73 -9.94 9.63
CA LEU A 39 -9.82 -11.07 9.70
C LEU A 39 -9.41 -11.37 11.14
N GLU A 40 -9.48 -12.65 11.53
CA GLU A 40 -8.92 -13.13 12.79
C GLU A 40 -7.41 -13.36 12.64
N LEU A 41 -6.61 -12.31 12.89
CA LEU A 41 -5.16 -12.43 12.90
C LEU A 41 -4.68 -13.03 14.23
N SER A 42 -3.83 -14.05 14.17
CA SER A 42 -3.22 -14.66 15.35
C SER A 42 -2.25 -13.73 16.10
N VAL A 43 -1.84 -12.64 15.46
CA VAL A 43 -0.93 -11.61 16.00
C VAL A 43 -1.63 -10.25 15.86
N PRO A 44 -2.12 -9.64 16.97
CA PRO A 44 -2.86 -8.38 16.93
C PRO A 44 -2.08 -7.21 16.31
N GLU A 45 -0.76 -7.20 16.49
CA GLU A 45 0.17 -6.19 15.97
C GLU A 45 0.31 -6.21 14.44
N ALA A 46 -0.06 -7.33 13.80
CA ALA A 46 0.05 -7.47 12.36
C ALA A 46 -0.93 -6.54 11.62
N ALA A 47 -2.16 -6.37 12.11
CA ALA A 47 -3.16 -5.52 11.47
C ALA A 47 -2.70 -4.04 11.33
N PRO A 48 -2.26 -3.34 12.38
CA PRO A 48 -1.80 -1.95 12.25
C PRO A 48 -0.52 -1.81 11.40
N LEU A 49 0.37 -2.82 11.39
CA LEU A 49 1.52 -2.82 10.49
C LEU A 49 1.09 -2.91 9.02
N VAL A 50 0.25 -3.90 8.69
CA VAL A 50 -0.22 -4.12 7.31
C VAL A 50 -1.02 -2.90 6.81
N ARG A 51 -1.87 -2.28 7.64
CA ARG A 51 -2.58 -1.04 7.26
C ARG A 51 -1.61 0.07 6.82
N ARG A 52 -0.51 0.26 7.55
CA ARG A 52 0.49 1.27 7.21
C ARG A 52 1.25 0.92 5.93
N LEU A 53 1.65 -0.34 5.78
CA LEU A 53 2.35 -0.81 4.56
C LEU A 53 1.48 -0.68 3.31
N LEU A 54 0.20 -1.02 3.39
CA LEU A 54 -0.75 -0.84 2.28
C LEU A 54 -0.91 0.64 1.91
N ARG A 55 -0.96 1.54 2.90
CA ARG A 55 -0.99 2.99 2.66
C ARG A 55 0.28 3.48 1.94
N VAL A 56 1.45 3.01 2.37
CA VAL A 56 2.73 3.34 1.71
C VAL A 56 2.72 2.84 0.26
N ALA A 57 2.35 1.58 0.05
CA ALA A 57 2.30 0.97 -1.29
C ALA A 57 1.37 1.74 -2.24
N GLY A 58 0.15 2.04 -1.81
CA GLY A 58 -0.81 2.81 -2.61
C GLY A 58 -0.28 4.20 -2.95
N ARG A 59 0.34 4.89 -1.99
CA ARG A 59 0.90 6.22 -2.22
C ARG A 59 2.07 6.22 -3.20
N VAL A 60 3.01 5.28 -3.05
CA VAL A 60 4.15 5.15 -3.97
C VAL A 60 3.64 4.93 -5.39
N VAL A 61 2.69 4.00 -5.58
CA VAL A 61 2.13 3.71 -6.91
C VAL A 61 1.41 4.92 -7.51
N ILE A 62 0.67 5.71 -6.72
CA ILE A 62 0.05 6.95 -7.20
C ILE A 62 1.10 7.98 -7.63
N ASP A 63 2.09 8.26 -6.78
CA ASP A 63 3.06 9.30 -7.08
C ASP A 63 3.90 8.96 -8.33
N THR A 64 4.13 7.68 -8.60
CA THR A 64 5.01 7.22 -9.70
C THR A 64 4.29 6.63 -10.93
N GLY A 65 2.99 6.33 -10.84
CA GLY A 65 2.26 5.53 -11.83
C GLY A 65 1.11 6.24 -12.53
N MET A 66 0.87 7.52 -12.24
CA MET A 66 -0.14 8.32 -12.95
C MET A 66 0.37 8.75 -14.34
N PRO A 67 -0.52 9.05 -15.31
CA PRO A 67 -0.10 9.48 -16.65
C PRO A 67 0.81 10.72 -16.68
N ASP A 68 0.71 11.57 -15.66
CA ASP A 68 1.49 12.80 -15.46
C ASP A 68 2.60 12.67 -14.41
N SER A 69 2.85 11.45 -13.89
CA SER A 69 3.93 11.20 -12.94
C SER A 69 5.29 11.54 -13.54
N SER A 70 6.14 12.19 -12.73
CA SER A 70 7.51 12.54 -13.08
C SER A 70 8.50 11.85 -12.14
N ALA A 71 9.66 11.45 -12.69
CA ALA A 71 10.77 10.91 -11.90
C ALA A 71 11.31 11.93 -10.87
N GLU A 72 11.06 13.22 -11.06
CA GLU A 72 11.44 14.28 -10.12
C GLU A 72 10.71 14.20 -8.77
N VAL A 73 9.56 13.53 -8.73
CA VAL A 73 8.79 13.30 -7.49
C VAL A 73 9.45 12.23 -6.61
N TRP A 74 10.26 11.34 -7.22
CA TRP A 74 10.79 10.16 -6.54
C TRP A 74 11.59 10.45 -5.26
N PRO A 75 12.53 11.43 -5.19
CA PRO A 75 13.25 11.70 -3.95
C PRO A 75 12.33 11.97 -2.76
N ASN A 76 11.26 12.73 -2.98
CA ASN A 76 10.28 13.08 -1.94
C ASN A 76 9.42 11.87 -1.57
N THR A 77 8.87 11.16 -2.55
CA THR A 77 8.06 9.94 -2.31
C THR A 77 8.88 8.87 -1.59
N LYS A 78 10.14 8.67 -1.98
CA LYS A 78 11.06 7.73 -1.33
C LYS A 78 11.28 8.11 0.14
N GLN A 79 11.58 9.37 0.41
CA GLN A 79 11.79 9.83 1.78
C GLN A 79 10.55 9.59 2.65
N MET A 80 9.38 10.06 2.21
CA MET A 80 8.12 9.85 2.92
C MET A 80 7.79 8.37 3.12
N ALA A 81 8.01 7.52 2.11
CA ALA A 81 7.76 6.09 2.22
C ALA A 81 8.65 5.44 3.29
N LEU A 82 9.94 5.79 3.33
CA LEU A 82 10.87 5.29 4.34
C LEU A 82 10.51 5.77 5.75
N GLU A 83 10.16 7.05 5.90
CA GLU A 83 9.70 7.62 7.18
C GLU A 83 8.46 6.88 7.70
N TRP A 84 7.46 6.65 6.85
CA TRP A 84 6.22 5.95 7.25
C TRP A 84 6.47 4.47 7.58
N ILE A 85 7.39 3.80 6.89
CA ILE A 85 7.78 2.42 7.21
C ILE A 85 8.49 2.38 8.57
N ASP A 86 9.43 3.29 8.81
CA ASP A 86 10.13 3.37 10.09
C ASP A 86 9.16 3.67 11.24
N GLU A 87 8.23 4.61 11.08
CA GLU A 87 7.16 4.86 12.06
C GLU A 87 6.30 3.62 12.34
N ALA A 88 5.95 2.85 11.30
CA ALA A 88 5.19 1.63 11.44
C ALA A 88 5.93 0.56 12.25
N LEU A 89 7.25 0.45 12.05
CA LEU A 89 8.12 -0.51 12.69
C LEU A 89 8.49 -0.10 14.12
N ARG A 90 8.67 1.19 14.38
CA ARG A 90 8.95 1.73 15.74
C ARG A 90 7.84 1.43 16.72
N ALA A 91 6.58 1.46 16.26
CA ALA A 91 5.44 1.06 17.08
C ALA A 91 5.52 -0.41 17.56
N LEU A 92 6.35 -1.23 16.91
CA LEU A 92 6.61 -2.64 17.23
C LEU A 92 7.98 -2.86 17.90
N GLY A 93 8.72 -1.80 18.23
CA GLY A 93 10.06 -1.89 18.81
C GLY A 93 11.18 -2.15 17.79
N TYR A 94 10.91 -2.01 16.50
CA TYR A 94 11.90 -2.16 15.43
C TYR A 94 12.30 -0.80 14.84
N GLU A 95 13.50 -0.70 14.26
CA GLU A 95 13.97 0.48 13.54
C GLU A 95 14.33 0.07 12.11
N ALA A 96 13.81 0.77 11.11
CA ALA A 96 14.18 0.53 9.71
C ALA A 96 15.51 1.22 9.42
N ARG A 97 16.58 0.43 9.29
CA ARG A 97 17.88 0.93 8.85
C ARG A 97 18.19 0.45 7.44
N PRO A 98 18.77 1.29 6.58
CA PRO A 98 19.34 0.82 5.33
C PRO A 98 20.34 -0.30 5.64
N SER A 99 20.20 -1.44 4.97
CA SER A 99 21.23 -2.47 5.00
C SER A 99 22.52 -1.84 4.48
N GLN A 100 23.60 -1.89 5.26
CA GLN A 100 24.92 -1.55 4.75
C GLN A 100 25.26 -2.59 3.67
N VAL A 101 25.05 -2.23 2.41
CA VAL A 101 25.60 -2.99 1.30
C VAL A 101 27.11 -2.72 1.36
N SER A 102 27.86 -3.71 1.84
CA SER A 102 29.32 -3.73 1.73
C SER A 102 29.73 -4.04 0.30
#